data_AF-A0A948RZQ5-F1
#
_entry.id   AF-A0A948RZQ5-F1
#
_cell.length_a   1.000
_cell.length_b   1.000
_cell.length_c   1.000
_cell.angle_alpha   90.00
_cell.angle_beta   90.00
_cell.angle_gamma   90.00
#
_symmetry.space_group_name_H-M   'P 1'
#
loop_
_entity.id
_entity.type
_entity.pdbx_description
1 polymer ?
#
loop_
_entity_poly.entity_id
_entity_poly.type
_entity_poly.pdbx_seq_one_letter_code
_entity_poly.pdbx_strand_id
1 'polypeptide(L)'
;MLIRRNIHRAMIGLLAAAALIPSMGGATTLQEAYETAGPASGYDKYIELESGRIYTGSLMIGPSLVPYTGILAGGPGRDVRIIGNGAIIDLQGGQLCISYCENRLDIDDCVVINGSIKFRGLTGIVNILPTGSVRHVTMFKPHDYGIRLQRAGAGITIERNLVVSAVDTGNDFIYTTGISMEWLPTGTNISTGWAAGWADIVDNWSYHIDPEDNDEMLAHFSFL
;
A
#
# COMPACT_ATOMS: atom_id res chain seq x y z
N MET A 1 5.81 54.95 50.38
CA MET A 1 6.27 55.20 49.00
C MET A 1 7.59 54.45 48.83
N LEU A 2 7.54 53.18 48.41
CA LEU A 2 7.97 52.68 47.09
C LEU A 2 9.43 53.11 46.79
N ILE A 3 10.45 52.26 46.61
CA ILE A 3 10.56 50.94 45.97
C ILE A 3 11.89 50.27 46.42
N ARG A 4 11.84 48.96 46.74
CA ARG A 4 13.00 48.04 46.68
C ARG A 4 13.21 47.60 45.22
N ARG A 5 14.46 47.54 44.74
CA ARG A 5 14.93 46.64 43.65
C ARG A 5 16.40 46.96 43.30
N ASN A 6 17.27 46.03 42.93
CA ASN A 6 17.32 44.58 43.08
C ASN A 6 18.77 44.16 42.78
N ILE A 7 19.20 43.14 43.50
CA ILE A 7 20.52 42.53 43.53
C ILE A 7 20.62 41.47 42.42
N HIS A 8 21.82 41.38 41.82
CA HIS A 8 22.42 40.27 41.03
C HIS A 8 21.71 39.85 39.72
N ARG A 9 22.27 40.15 38.54
CA ARG A 9 23.46 39.56 37.87
C ARG A 9 23.47 38.02 37.79
N ALA A 10 23.09 37.57 36.59
CA ALA A 10 23.69 36.51 35.78
C ALA A 10 23.81 35.10 36.39
N MET A 11 22.91 34.21 35.99
CA MET A 11 23.17 32.77 35.92
C MET A 11 23.31 32.37 34.45
N ILE A 12 24.50 31.86 34.13
CA ILE A 12 24.92 31.31 32.84
C ILE A 12 24.16 30.00 32.63
N GLY A 13 23.28 29.97 31.63
CA GLY A 13 22.66 28.74 31.15
C GLY A 13 23.55 28.08 30.10
N LEU A 14 24.26 27.03 30.48
CA LEU A 14 24.99 26.15 29.56
C LEU A 14 23.95 25.22 28.91
N LEU A 15 23.51 25.52 27.70
CA LEU A 15 22.73 24.59 26.88
C LEU A 15 23.67 23.50 26.35
N ALA A 16 23.55 22.30 26.92
CA ALA A 16 24.14 21.10 26.32
C ALA A 16 23.36 20.77 25.05
N ALA A 17 23.92 21.08 23.89
CA ALA A 17 23.46 20.57 22.61
C ALA A 17 23.80 19.07 22.57
N ALA A 18 22.82 18.21 22.87
CA ALA A 18 22.94 16.79 22.58
C ALA A 18 22.98 16.63 21.05
N ALA A 19 24.16 16.35 20.52
CA ALA A 19 24.31 15.94 19.13
C ALA A 19 23.50 14.64 18.94
N LEU A 20 22.42 14.71 18.16
CA LEU A 20 21.76 13.50 17.66
C LEU A 20 22.78 12.76 16.80
N ILE A 21 23.28 11.65 17.31
CA ILE A 21 24.00 10.66 16.52
C ILE A 21 22.94 10.10 15.56
N PRO A 22 23.10 10.21 14.22
CA PRO A 22 22.22 9.51 13.31
C PRO A 22 22.33 8.03 13.65
N SER A 23 21.24 7.41 14.08
CA SER A 23 21.22 5.97 14.26
C SER A 23 21.56 5.35 12.90
N MET A 24 22.55 4.47 12.87
CA MET A 24 22.72 3.54 11.75
C MET A 24 21.48 2.65 11.77
N GLY A 25 20.42 3.12 11.10
CA GLY A 25 19.13 2.46 11.05
C GLY A 25 19.27 1.11 10.38
N GLY A 26 18.89 0.04 11.09
CA GLY A 26 18.50 -1.19 10.42
C GLY A 26 17.38 -0.91 9.41
N ALA A 27 17.24 -1.77 8.40
CA ALA A 27 16.10 -1.69 7.50
C ALA A 27 14.80 -1.66 8.31
N THR A 28 14.03 -0.58 8.17
CA THR A 28 12.74 -0.42 8.85
C THR A 28 11.69 -1.17 8.05
N THR A 29 10.88 -1.99 8.72
CA THR A 29 9.81 -2.69 8.00
C THR A 29 8.62 -1.77 7.77
N LEU A 30 7.83 -2.03 6.73
CA LEU A 30 6.57 -1.33 6.51
C LEU A 30 5.58 -1.58 7.66
N GLN A 31 5.63 -2.78 8.25
CA GLN A 31 4.83 -3.14 9.43
C GLN A 31 5.20 -2.28 10.65
N GLU A 32 6.50 -2.08 10.92
CA GLU A 32 6.95 -1.20 12.01
C GLU A 32 6.49 0.26 11.79
N ALA A 33 6.57 0.77 10.56
CA ALA A 33 6.06 2.09 10.22
C ALA A 33 4.55 2.21 10.48
N TYR A 34 3.77 1.17 10.12
CA TYR A 34 2.35 1.10 10.40
C TYR A 34 2.02 1.01 11.90
N GLU A 35 2.76 0.21 12.66
CA GLU A 35 2.54 0.02 14.09
C GLU A 35 2.84 1.30 14.89
N THR A 36 3.92 2.00 14.53
CA THR A 36 4.34 3.25 15.16
C THR A 36 3.50 4.46 14.76
N ALA A 37 2.86 4.43 13.59
CA ALA A 37 2.00 5.52 13.13
C ALA A 37 0.78 5.74 14.05
N GLY A 38 0.48 7.02 14.28
CA GLY A 38 -0.72 7.47 14.98
C GLY A 38 -1.85 7.87 14.01
N PRO A 39 -3.03 8.19 14.54
CA PRO A 39 -4.11 8.76 13.74
C PRO A 39 -3.81 10.21 13.35
N ALA A 40 -4.12 10.58 12.12
CA ALA A 40 -4.11 11.97 11.65
C ALA A 40 -4.99 12.14 10.41
N SER A 41 -5.46 13.37 10.16
CA SER A 41 -6.21 13.73 8.95
C SER A 41 -7.42 12.83 8.64
N GLY A 42 -8.09 12.32 9.68
CA GLY A 42 -9.24 11.43 9.55
C GLY A 42 -8.91 9.97 9.22
N TYR A 43 -7.65 9.55 9.35
CA TYR A 43 -7.20 8.16 9.24
C TYR A 43 -6.83 7.61 10.62
N ASP A 44 -7.05 6.31 10.84
CA ASP A 44 -6.60 5.61 12.04
C ASP A 44 -5.07 5.48 12.08
N LYS A 45 -4.45 5.38 10.90
CA LYS A 45 -3.02 5.27 10.70
C LYS A 45 -2.58 6.22 9.60
N TYR A 46 -1.76 7.19 9.96
CA TYR A 46 -1.17 8.15 9.04
C TYR A 46 0.34 7.99 9.03
N ILE A 47 0.84 7.39 7.95
CA ILE A 47 2.23 6.97 7.80
C ILE A 47 2.91 7.93 6.82
N GLU A 48 3.91 8.67 7.31
CA GLU A 48 4.80 9.45 6.47
C GLU A 48 6.12 8.71 6.34
N LEU A 49 6.44 8.24 5.14
CA LEU A 49 7.70 7.57 4.85
C LEU A 49 8.79 8.59 4.53
N GLU A 50 10.02 8.29 4.92
CA GLU A 50 11.18 9.14 4.66
C GLU A 50 11.65 9.00 3.21
N SER A 51 11.90 10.13 2.55
CA SER A 51 12.36 10.15 1.15
C SER A 51 13.65 9.37 0.94
N GLY A 52 13.68 8.54 -0.11
CA GLY A 52 14.86 7.73 -0.47
C GLY A 52 15.16 6.56 0.50
N ARG A 53 14.38 6.39 1.56
CA ARG A 53 14.52 5.26 2.49
C ARG A 53 13.82 4.02 1.93
N ILE A 54 14.40 2.86 2.23
CA ILE A 54 13.81 1.55 1.88
C ILE A 54 13.05 1.02 3.10
N TYR A 55 11.77 0.71 2.89
CA TYR A 55 10.91 0.01 3.83
C TYR A 55 10.64 -1.39 3.33
N THR A 56 10.89 -2.41 4.16
CA THR A 56 10.79 -3.81 3.73
C THR A 56 9.55 -4.53 4.26
N GLY A 57 9.12 -5.56 3.55
CA GLY A 57 8.10 -6.50 3.99
C GLY A 57 6.67 -6.10 3.65
N SER A 58 5.76 -7.07 3.84
CA SER A 58 4.33 -6.91 3.55
C SER A 58 3.58 -6.07 4.59
N LEU A 59 2.42 -5.56 4.20
CA LEU A 59 1.44 -4.98 5.11
C LEU A 59 0.03 -5.49 4.77
N MET A 60 -0.65 -6.06 5.77
CA MET A 60 -2.03 -6.54 5.65
C MET A 60 -2.94 -5.69 6.54
N ILE A 61 -3.96 -5.08 5.95
CA ILE A 61 -4.96 -4.26 6.61
C ILE A 61 -6.32 -4.95 6.50
N GLY A 62 -6.88 -5.34 7.64
CA GLY A 62 -8.13 -6.09 7.68
C GLY A 62 -7.94 -7.62 7.72
N PRO A 63 -9.06 -8.36 7.84
CA PRO A 63 -9.00 -9.79 8.00
C PRO A 63 -8.64 -10.48 6.67
N SER A 64 -8.29 -11.76 6.75
CA SER A 64 -8.06 -12.66 5.63
C SER A 64 -9.16 -13.73 5.58
N LEU A 65 -9.56 -14.13 4.38
CA LEU A 65 -10.50 -15.23 4.20
C LEU A 65 -9.77 -16.57 4.38
N VAL A 66 -10.27 -17.41 5.28
CA VAL A 66 -9.80 -18.79 5.46
C VAL A 66 -10.48 -19.69 4.41
N PRO A 67 -9.77 -20.21 3.39
CA PRO A 67 -10.42 -20.80 2.21
C PRO A 67 -11.31 -22.01 2.52
N TYR A 68 -10.90 -22.87 3.47
CA TYR A 68 -11.61 -24.11 3.78
C TYR A 68 -12.80 -23.94 4.74
N THR A 69 -12.91 -22.81 5.45
CA THR A 69 -14.08 -22.52 6.31
C THR A 69 -14.96 -21.40 5.76
N GLY A 70 -14.44 -20.57 4.86
CA GLY A 70 -15.10 -19.34 4.40
C GLY A 70 -15.19 -18.25 5.47
N ILE A 71 -14.50 -18.41 6.62
CA ILE A 71 -14.54 -17.45 7.73
C ILE A 71 -13.44 -16.41 7.56
N LEU A 72 -13.74 -15.16 7.91
CA LEU A 72 -12.76 -14.09 8.01
C LEU A 72 -11.99 -14.19 9.33
N ALA A 73 -10.66 -14.24 9.26
CA ALA A 73 -9.77 -14.33 10.42
C ALA A 73 -8.70 -13.23 10.38
N GLY A 74 -8.31 -12.71 11.55
CA GLY A 74 -7.33 -11.64 11.68
C GLY A 74 -7.90 -10.39 12.35
N GLY A 75 -7.10 -9.33 12.36
CA GLY A 75 -7.51 -8.04 12.93
C GLY A 75 -8.56 -7.33 12.06
N PRO A 76 -9.30 -6.37 12.63
CA PRO A 76 -10.20 -5.52 11.87
C PRO A 76 -9.43 -4.65 10.88
N GLY A 77 -10.14 -4.11 9.89
CA GLY A 77 -9.61 -3.07 9.01
C GLY A 77 -9.35 -1.77 9.77
N ARG A 78 -8.60 -0.88 9.13
CA ARG A 78 -8.33 0.49 9.59
C ARG A 78 -8.27 1.42 8.39
N ASP A 79 -8.64 2.68 8.60
CA ASP A 79 -8.39 3.71 7.60
C ASP A 79 -6.90 4.07 7.64
N VAL A 80 -6.20 3.81 6.53
CA VAL A 80 -4.75 3.96 6.42
C VAL A 80 -4.39 4.93 5.32
N ARG A 81 -3.52 5.88 5.65
CA ARG A 81 -2.87 6.78 4.71
C ARG A 81 -1.38 6.53 4.72
N ILE A 82 -0.79 6.32 3.55
CA ILE A 82 0.66 6.24 3.34
C ILE A 82 1.07 7.38 2.41
N ILE A 83 1.92 8.27 2.92
CA ILE A 83 2.60 9.29 2.12
C ILE A 83 4.02 8.84 1.90
N GLY A 84 4.34 8.51 0.66
CA GLY A 84 5.61 7.90 0.30
C GLY A 84 6.80 8.85 0.30
N ASN A 85 6.62 10.12 -0.08
CA ASN A 85 7.68 11.12 -0.24
C ASN A 85 8.90 10.65 -1.08
N GLY A 86 8.71 9.73 -2.02
CA GLY A 86 9.77 9.10 -2.82
C GLY A 86 10.49 7.95 -2.11
N ALA A 87 9.95 7.40 -1.02
CA ALA A 87 10.45 6.19 -0.40
C ALA A 87 10.28 4.96 -1.32
N ILE A 88 11.13 3.96 -1.10
CA ILE A 88 11.04 2.65 -1.76
C ILE A 88 10.40 1.66 -0.78
N ILE A 89 9.33 0.99 -1.20
CA ILE A 89 8.71 -0.10 -0.48
C ILE A 89 9.09 -1.40 -1.19
N ASP A 90 9.99 -2.17 -0.57
CA ASP A 90 10.38 -3.51 -1.03
C ASP A 90 9.52 -4.56 -0.33
N LEU A 91 8.53 -5.09 -1.04
CA LEU A 91 7.55 -6.02 -0.46
C LEU A 91 8.10 -7.45 -0.31
N GLN A 92 9.31 -7.74 -0.80
CA GLN A 92 10.02 -9.02 -0.62
C GLN A 92 9.19 -10.26 -1.04
N GLY A 93 8.54 -10.17 -2.19
CA GLY A 93 7.62 -11.15 -2.75
C GLY A 93 6.20 -11.10 -2.17
N GLY A 94 5.93 -10.20 -1.25
CA GLY A 94 4.67 -10.08 -0.54
C GLY A 94 3.70 -9.04 -1.12
N GLN A 95 2.81 -8.52 -0.27
CA GLN A 95 1.75 -7.61 -0.69
C GLN A 95 1.51 -6.48 0.31
N LEU A 96 1.14 -5.31 -0.22
CA LEU A 96 0.47 -4.25 0.52
C LEU A 96 -1.03 -4.39 0.21
N CYS A 97 -1.80 -4.90 1.17
CA CYS A 97 -3.17 -5.36 0.94
C CYS A 97 -4.14 -4.78 1.96
N ILE A 98 -5.26 -4.24 1.48
CA ILE A 98 -6.45 -4.02 2.29
C ILE A 98 -7.51 -5.05 1.90
N SER A 99 -8.05 -5.78 2.88
CA SER A 99 -8.94 -6.91 2.61
C SER A 99 -10.12 -7.00 3.57
N TYR A 100 -11.27 -7.32 2.98
CA TYR A 100 -12.49 -7.74 3.67
C TYR A 100 -12.86 -6.85 4.86
N CYS A 101 -12.79 -5.54 4.65
CA CYS A 101 -13.26 -4.51 5.57
C CYS A 101 -13.89 -3.34 4.80
N GLU A 102 -14.67 -2.50 5.48
CA GLU A 102 -15.28 -1.27 4.92
C GLU A 102 -14.41 -0.04 5.24
N ASN A 103 -13.09 -0.22 5.19
CA ASN A 103 -12.10 0.82 5.46
C ASN A 103 -11.42 1.29 4.18
N ARG A 104 -10.68 2.39 4.28
CA ARG A 104 -9.93 2.94 3.15
C ARG A 104 -8.41 2.81 3.30
N LEU A 105 -7.75 2.53 2.17
CA LEU A 105 -6.30 2.60 2.02
C LEU A 105 -5.96 3.62 0.94
N ASP A 106 -5.27 4.69 1.30
CA ASP A 106 -4.76 5.70 0.37
C ASP A 106 -3.23 5.71 0.40
N ILE A 107 -2.60 5.46 -0.75
CA ILE A 107 -1.14 5.46 -0.91
C ILE A 107 -0.73 6.37 -2.07
N ASP A 108 0.28 7.20 -1.84
CA ASP A 108 0.91 7.97 -2.91
C ASP A 108 2.40 8.24 -2.76
N ASP A 109 2.98 8.75 -3.85
CA ASP A 109 4.33 9.28 -3.94
C ASP A 109 5.42 8.29 -3.47
N CYS A 110 5.34 7.02 -3.87
CA CYS A 110 6.36 6.01 -3.55
C CYS A 110 6.77 5.17 -4.76
N VAL A 111 7.87 4.43 -4.59
CA VAL A 111 8.26 3.33 -5.48
C VAL A 111 7.96 2.01 -4.79
N VAL A 112 7.31 1.07 -5.46
CA VAL A 112 7.05 -0.29 -4.96
C VAL A 112 7.79 -1.31 -5.81
N ILE A 113 8.49 -2.25 -5.16
CA ILE A 113 9.22 -3.33 -5.84
C ILE A 113 8.95 -4.68 -5.18
N ASN A 114 9.21 -5.76 -5.93
CA ASN A 114 9.15 -7.14 -5.48
C ASN A 114 7.82 -7.48 -4.77
N GLY A 115 6.69 -7.03 -5.29
CA GLY A 115 5.38 -7.35 -4.73
C GLY A 115 4.29 -6.50 -5.33
N SER A 116 3.10 -6.52 -4.72
CA SER A 116 1.88 -5.98 -5.32
C SER A 116 1.05 -5.16 -4.34
N ILE A 117 0.23 -4.25 -4.88
CA ILE A 117 -0.82 -3.54 -4.13
C ILE A 117 -2.16 -4.21 -4.42
N LYS A 118 -2.92 -4.57 -3.37
CA LYS A 118 -4.18 -5.30 -3.52
C LYS A 118 -5.32 -4.71 -2.70
N PHE A 119 -6.50 -4.69 -3.32
CA PHE A 119 -7.77 -4.44 -2.67
C PHE A 119 -8.61 -5.71 -2.81
N ARG A 120 -9.05 -6.28 -1.70
CA ARG A 120 -9.90 -7.48 -1.69
C ARG A 120 -11.23 -7.20 -1.04
N GLY A 121 -12.29 -7.25 -1.82
CA GLY A 121 -13.65 -7.16 -1.33
C GLY A 121 -14.35 -8.52 -1.30
N LEU A 122 -15.52 -8.52 -0.69
CA LEU A 122 -16.46 -9.63 -0.74
C LEU A 122 -17.84 -9.06 -1.09
N THR A 123 -18.50 -9.64 -2.09
CA THR A 123 -19.89 -9.32 -2.46
C THR A 123 -20.78 -10.56 -2.39
N GLY A 124 -22.08 -10.36 -2.17
CA GLY A 124 -23.07 -11.44 -2.07
C GLY A 124 -24.03 -11.23 -0.92
N ILE A 125 -24.08 -12.19 0.01
CA ILE A 125 -24.93 -12.09 1.22
C ILE A 125 -24.50 -10.92 2.11
N VAL A 126 -23.19 -10.66 2.17
CA VAL A 126 -22.60 -9.50 2.83
C VAL A 126 -21.73 -8.78 1.83
N ASN A 127 -21.79 -7.45 1.84
CA ASN A 127 -20.88 -6.60 1.08
C ASN A 127 -19.86 -6.02 2.04
N ILE A 128 -18.60 -6.37 1.85
CA ILE A 128 -17.49 -5.86 2.64
C ILE A 128 -16.42 -5.40 1.66
N LEU A 129 -16.44 -4.10 1.37
CA LEU A 129 -15.74 -3.51 0.24
C LEU A 129 -14.76 -2.45 0.73
N PRO A 130 -13.44 -2.66 0.55
CA PRO A 130 -12.48 -1.61 0.84
C PRO A 130 -12.57 -0.51 -0.21
N THR A 131 -12.20 0.71 0.18
CA THR A 131 -12.12 1.89 -0.68
C THR A 131 -10.72 2.50 -0.62
N GLY A 132 -10.48 3.58 -1.35
CA GLY A 132 -9.25 4.38 -1.21
C GLY A 132 -8.58 4.67 -2.54
N SER A 133 -7.25 4.66 -2.57
CA SER A 133 -6.53 5.06 -3.77
C SER A 133 -5.09 4.61 -3.85
N VAL A 134 -4.60 4.54 -5.09
CA VAL A 134 -3.19 4.40 -5.44
C VAL A 134 -2.86 5.53 -6.41
N ARG A 135 -2.04 6.50 -6.00
CA ARG A 135 -1.74 7.68 -6.81
C ARG A 135 -0.25 7.98 -6.91
N HIS A 136 0.25 8.36 -8.09
CA HIS A 136 1.66 8.74 -8.26
C HIS A 136 2.67 7.67 -7.77
N VAL A 137 2.27 6.39 -7.84
CA VAL A 137 3.12 5.26 -7.46
C VAL A 137 3.83 4.73 -8.70
N THR A 138 5.14 4.53 -8.59
CA THR A 138 5.90 3.76 -9.59
C THR A 138 6.08 2.34 -9.07
N MET A 139 5.69 1.34 -9.86
CA MET A 139 5.91 -0.06 -9.55
C MET A 139 6.88 -0.67 -10.54
N PHE A 140 7.95 -1.30 -10.06
CA PHE A 140 8.95 -1.93 -10.92
C PHE A 140 9.08 -3.41 -10.59
N LYS A 141 8.89 -4.24 -11.60
CA LYS A 141 8.85 -5.70 -11.47
C LYS A 141 7.97 -6.17 -10.32
N PRO A 142 6.72 -5.67 -10.21
CA PRO A 142 5.82 -6.18 -9.18
C PRO A 142 5.58 -7.67 -9.42
N HIS A 143 5.57 -8.46 -8.35
CA HIS A 143 5.23 -9.88 -8.48
C HIS A 143 3.72 -10.03 -8.57
N ASP A 144 3.25 -10.98 -9.39
CA ASP A 144 1.83 -11.30 -9.56
C ASP A 144 1.07 -10.21 -10.35
N TYR A 145 0.69 -9.10 -9.71
CA TYR A 145 0.10 -7.94 -10.38
C TYR A 145 0.77 -6.67 -9.86
N GLY A 146 0.77 -5.57 -10.63
CA GLY A 146 1.10 -4.27 -10.05
C GLY A 146 0.03 -3.85 -9.04
N ILE A 147 -1.14 -3.50 -9.57
CA ILE A 147 -2.31 -3.13 -8.77
C ILE A 147 -3.44 -4.09 -9.10
N ARG A 148 -4.04 -4.70 -8.08
CA ARG A 148 -5.14 -5.65 -8.26
C ARG A 148 -6.35 -5.32 -7.39
N LEU A 149 -7.50 -5.16 -8.03
CA LEU A 149 -8.80 -5.07 -7.37
C LEU A 149 -9.55 -6.39 -7.53
N GLN A 150 -9.62 -7.17 -6.45
CA GLN A 150 -10.30 -8.46 -6.42
C GLN A 150 -11.66 -8.28 -5.75
N ARG A 151 -12.73 -8.31 -6.56
CA ARG A 151 -14.11 -8.04 -6.09
C ARG A 151 -14.19 -6.72 -5.30
N ALA A 152 -13.47 -5.72 -5.78
CA ALA A 152 -13.44 -4.35 -5.27
C ALA A 152 -13.41 -3.38 -6.47
N GLY A 153 -13.82 -2.13 -6.27
CA GLY A 153 -13.75 -1.12 -7.32
C GLY A 153 -14.48 0.17 -6.96
N ALA A 154 -15.73 0.08 -6.53
CA ALA A 154 -16.48 1.27 -6.10
C ALA A 154 -15.73 2.04 -5.00
N GLY A 155 -15.53 3.34 -5.20
CA GLY A 155 -14.82 4.20 -4.24
C GLY A 155 -13.30 4.02 -4.24
N ILE A 156 -12.74 3.35 -5.26
CA ILE A 156 -11.29 3.24 -5.46
C ILE A 156 -10.85 4.10 -6.63
N THR A 157 -9.79 4.89 -6.45
CA THR A 157 -9.14 5.63 -7.54
C THR A 157 -7.75 5.08 -7.81
N ILE A 158 -7.44 4.79 -9.07
CA ILE A 158 -6.10 4.44 -9.53
C ILE A 158 -5.68 5.56 -10.49
N GLU A 159 -4.73 6.40 -10.09
CA GLU A 159 -4.43 7.62 -10.84
C GLU A 159 -2.95 7.92 -10.96
N ARG A 160 -2.50 8.27 -12.19
CA ARG A 160 -1.13 8.74 -12.45
C ARG A 160 -0.04 7.81 -11.92
N ASN A 161 -0.27 6.51 -11.98
CA ASN A 161 0.73 5.50 -11.64
C ASN A 161 1.53 5.09 -12.88
N LEU A 162 2.74 4.57 -12.65
CA LEU A 162 3.55 3.89 -13.66
C LEU A 162 3.81 2.47 -13.18
N VAL A 163 3.38 1.46 -13.94
CA VAL A 163 3.68 0.06 -13.63
C VAL A 163 4.56 -0.51 -14.73
N VAL A 164 5.71 -1.06 -14.34
CA VAL A 164 6.73 -1.58 -15.25
C VAL A 164 6.98 -3.06 -14.98
N SER A 165 6.70 -3.89 -15.98
CA SER A 165 7.07 -5.31 -16.01
C SER A 165 6.55 -6.15 -14.86
N ALA A 166 5.24 -6.19 -14.61
CA ALA A 166 4.68 -7.18 -13.71
C ALA A 166 5.17 -8.59 -14.08
N VAL A 167 5.65 -9.31 -13.07
CA VAL A 167 6.27 -10.62 -13.22
C VAL A 167 5.17 -11.67 -13.19
N ASP A 168 5.08 -12.46 -14.25
CA ASP A 168 4.28 -13.67 -14.24
C ASP A 168 4.86 -14.67 -13.22
N THR A 169 4.09 -14.91 -12.18
CA THR A 169 4.33 -15.87 -11.10
C THR A 169 3.56 -17.18 -11.29
N GLY A 170 2.92 -17.36 -12.45
CA GLY A 170 2.13 -18.53 -12.83
C GLY A 170 0.63 -18.25 -12.84
N ASN A 171 -0.15 -19.27 -12.52
CA ASN A 171 -1.61 -19.18 -12.52
C ASN A 171 -2.11 -18.60 -11.19
N ASP A 172 -2.99 -17.62 -11.24
CA ASP A 172 -3.68 -17.13 -10.05
C ASP A 172 -4.74 -18.12 -9.57
N PHE A 173 -5.05 -18.07 -8.28
CA PHE A 173 -5.94 -19.02 -7.63
C PHE A 173 -7.33 -18.44 -7.42
N ILE A 174 -8.36 -19.25 -7.69
CA ILE A 174 -9.72 -18.93 -7.26
C ILE A 174 -9.74 -18.93 -5.74
N TYR A 175 -10.06 -17.77 -5.15
CA TYR A 175 -9.97 -17.59 -3.70
C TYR A 175 -10.85 -18.54 -2.87
N THR A 176 -11.91 -19.12 -3.45
CA THR A 176 -12.80 -20.09 -2.79
C THR A 176 -12.30 -21.52 -2.84
N THR A 177 -11.62 -21.91 -3.92
CA THR A 177 -11.21 -23.30 -4.13
C THR A 177 -9.71 -23.51 -3.99
N GLY A 178 -8.93 -22.43 -4.01
CA GLY A 178 -7.46 -22.49 -4.08
C GLY A 178 -6.96 -23.16 -5.36
N ILE A 179 -7.80 -23.25 -6.41
CA ILE A 179 -7.44 -23.85 -7.69
C ILE A 179 -6.86 -22.77 -8.59
N SER A 180 -5.67 -23.00 -9.11
CA SER A 180 -5.04 -22.12 -10.09
C SER A 180 -5.68 -22.30 -11.46
N MET A 181 -5.98 -21.23 -12.18
CA MET A 181 -6.64 -21.29 -13.49
C MET A 181 -5.82 -20.53 -14.54
N GLU A 182 -5.65 -21.13 -15.73
CA GLU A 182 -4.91 -20.53 -16.86
C GLU A 182 -5.57 -19.25 -17.39
N TRP A 183 -6.89 -19.10 -17.23
CA TRP A 183 -7.62 -17.89 -17.64
C TRP A 183 -7.54 -16.74 -16.62
N LEU A 184 -6.80 -16.93 -15.52
CA LEU A 184 -6.42 -15.87 -14.57
C LEU A 184 -4.89 -15.76 -14.52
N PRO A 185 -4.22 -15.43 -15.64
CA PRO A 185 -2.77 -15.34 -15.67
C PRO A 185 -2.31 -14.18 -14.78
N THR A 186 -1.20 -14.38 -14.08
CA THR A 186 -0.50 -13.28 -13.41
C THR A 186 0.39 -12.55 -14.42
N GLY A 187 1.15 -11.54 -14.00
CA GLY A 187 1.96 -10.70 -14.89
C GLY A 187 1.22 -9.51 -15.49
N THR A 188 -0.05 -9.26 -15.11
CA THR A 188 -0.74 -8.04 -15.51
C THR A 188 -0.36 -6.84 -14.64
N ASN A 189 -0.02 -5.72 -15.27
CA ASN A 189 0.33 -4.49 -14.57
C ASN A 189 -0.82 -3.92 -13.72
N ILE A 190 -2.00 -3.69 -14.29
CA ILE A 190 -3.17 -3.19 -13.55
C ILE A 190 -4.39 -4.06 -13.84
N SER A 191 -5.01 -4.57 -12.80
CA SER A 191 -6.18 -5.44 -12.92
C SER A 191 -7.31 -4.95 -12.02
N THR A 192 -8.51 -4.82 -12.58
CA THR A 192 -9.69 -4.33 -11.86
C THR A 192 -10.84 -5.34 -11.92
N GLY A 193 -11.86 -5.21 -11.07
CA GLY A 193 -12.99 -6.15 -11.09
C GLY A 193 -14.33 -5.44 -11.20
N TRP A 194 -15.27 -6.05 -11.92
CA TRP A 194 -16.62 -5.51 -12.12
C TRP A 194 -17.58 -5.85 -10.96
N ALA A 195 -17.27 -6.91 -10.20
CA ALA A 195 -18.18 -7.52 -9.25
C ALA A 195 -18.53 -6.65 -8.03
N ALA A 196 -17.91 -5.48 -7.86
CA ALA A 196 -18.11 -4.55 -6.75
C ALA A 196 -18.09 -3.08 -7.20
N GLY A 197 -18.53 -2.81 -8.42
CA GLY A 197 -18.50 -1.48 -9.03
C GLY A 197 -17.15 -1.13 -9.66
N TRP A 198 -17.10 0.01 -10.36
CA TRP A 198 -15.93 0.44 -11.11
C TRP A 198 -15.01 1.32 -10.27
N ALA A 199 -13.71 1.12 -10.42
CA ALA A 199 -12.72 2.08 -9.96
C ALA A 199 -12.59 3.24 -10.95
N ASP A 200 -12.23 4.41 -10.44
CA ASP A 200 -11.86 5.55 -11.27
C ASP A 200 -10.40 5.39 -11.71
N ILE A 201 -10.18 5.06 -12.99
CA ILE A 201 -8.85 4.85 -13.57
C ILE A 201 -8.48 6.06 -14.42
N VAL A 202 -7.45 6.81 -14.03
CA VAL A 202 -7.09 8.10 -14.65
C VAL A 202 -5.59 8.19 -14.92
N ASP A 203 -5.18 8.45 -16.15
CA ASP A 203 -3.78 8.77 -16.52
C ASP A 203 -2.70 7.77 -16.05
N ASN A 204 -3.00 6.47 -15.99
CA ASN A 204 -2.01 5.45 -15.63
C ASN A 204 -1.21 4.99 -16.85
N TRP A 205 0.07 4.71 -16.62
CA TRP A 205 1.00 4.23 -17.62
C TRP A 205 1.48 2.83 -17.27
N SER A 206 1.71 2.04 -18.31
CA SER A 206 2.05 0.63 -18.22
C SER A 206 3.10 0.34 -19.29
N TYR A 207 4.17 -0.36 -18.92
CA TYR A 207 5.26 -0.70 -19.83
C TYR A 207 5.84 -2.06 -19.48
N HIS A 208 6.28 -2.81 -20.48
CA HIS A 208 7.03 -4.04 -20.29
C HIS A 208 8.44 -3.92 -20.87
N ILE A 209 9.43 -4.47 -20.18
CA ILE A 209 10.81 -4.51 -20.65
C ILE A 209 10.93 -5.50 -21.81
N ASP A 210 10.18 -6.59 -21.78
CA ASP A 210 10.03 -7.47 -22.93
C ASP A 210 9.17 -6.76 -23.99
N PRO A 211 9.68 -6.55 -25.21
CA PRO A 211 8.89 -5.95 -26.27
C PRO A 211 7.64 -6.77 -26.62
N GLU A 212 7.68 -8.11 -26.51
CA GLU A 212 6.54 -8.97 -26.86
C GLU A 212 5.35 -8.71 -25.92
N ASP A 213 5.61 -8.57 -24.62
CA ASP A 213 4.58 -8.24 -23.62
C ASP A 213 3.95 -6.86 -23.84
N ASN A 214 4.63 -5.91 -24.52
CA ASN A 214 4.02 -4.61 -24.83
C ASN A 214 2.95 -4.69 -25.94
N ASP A 215 3.02 -5.72 -26.77
CA ASP A 215 2.00 -5.96 -27.79
C ASP A 215 0.78 -6.69 -27.19
N GLU A 216 0.89 -7.20 -25.96
CA GLU A 216 -0.17 -7.89 -25.25
C GLU A 216 -1.00 -6.95 -24.36
N MET A 217 -2.18 -6.53 -24.85
CA MET A 217 -3.08 -5.63 -24.10
C MET A 217 -3.39 -6.12 -22.68
N LEU A 218 -3.54 -7.44 -22.49
CA LEU A 218 -3.86 -8.05 -21.19
C LEU A 218 -2.67 -8.10 -20.22
N ALA A 219 -1.44 -7.96 -20.70
CA ALA A 219 -0.26 -7.77 -19.86
C ALA A 219 -0.26 -6.36 -19.24
N HIS A 220 -0.93 -5.39 -19.87
CA HIS A 220 -1.04 -4.03 -19.35
C HIS A 220 -2.25 -3.85 -18.42
N PHE A 221 -3.44 -4.18 -18.91
CA PHE A 221 -4.70 -3.94 -18.23
C PHE A 221 -5.66 -5.13 -18.38
N SER A 222 -6.21 -5.62 -17.27
CA SER A 222 -7.17 -6.73 -17.27
C SER A 222 -8.37 -6.51 -16.34
N PHE A 223 -9.38 -7.36 -16.50
CA PHE A 223 -10.58 -7.40 -15.67
C PHE A 223 -10.76 -8.79 -15.04
N LEU A 224 -11.10 -8.82 -13.74
CA LEU A 224 -11.32 -10.03 -12.91
C LEU A 224 -12.73 -10.10 -12.33
#